data_AF-A0A925XFN9-F1
#
_entry.id   AF-A0A925XFN9-F1
#
_cell.length_a   1.000
_cell.length_b   1.000
_cell.length_c   1.000
_cell.angle_alpha   90.00
_cell.angle_beta   90.00
_cell.angle_gamma   90.00
#
_symmetry.space_group_name_H-M   'P 1'
#
loop_
_entity.id
_entity.type
_entity.pdbx_description
1 polymer ?
#
loop_
_entity_poly.entity_id
_entity_poly.type
_entity_poly.pdbx_seq_one_letter_code
_entity_poly.pdbx_strand_id
1 'polypeptide(L)'
;MLKHRLLHPEISAILARAGHHAKVLIADGNYPASTTLGPNATLVSLNLAPGIVTVSQVLETLLTAIPVDEVNTMGIPTDDPYAQQGDP
;
A
#
# COMPACT_ATOMS: atom_id res chain seq x y z
N MET A 1 -8.77 -0.74 23.82
CA MET A 1 -8.41 0.22 22.75
C MET A 1 -7.28 -0.36 21.91
N LEU A 2 -7.19 0.00 20.62
CA LEU A 2 -6.11 -0.41 19.73
C LEU A 2 -4.77 0.20 20.19
N LYS A 3 -3.67 -0.54 20.04
CA LYS A 3 -2.31 -0.10 20.43
C LYS A 3 -1.48 0.45 19.26
N HIS A 4 -2.06 0.46 18.07
CA HIS A 4 -1.45 0.91 16.82
C HIS A 4 -2.25 2.08 16.23
N ARG A 5 -1.70 2.77 15.22
CA ARG A 5 -2.34 3.93 14.58
C ARG A 5 -3.38 3.56 13.54
N LEU A 6 -3.38 2.31 13.05
CA LEU A 6 -4.37 1.85 12.07
C LEU A 6 -5.77 1.80 12.68
N LEU A 7 -6.68 2.66 12.21
CA LEU A 7 -8.08 2.72 12.67
C LEU A 7 -9.06 2.24 11.60
N HIS A 8 -8.63 2.08 10.35
CA HIS A 8 -9.53 1.71 9.27
C HIS A 8 -10.05 0.28 9.49
N PRO A 9 -11.37 0.08 9.65
CA PRO A 9 -11.92 -1.19 10.12
C PRO A 9 -11.68 -2.32 9.12
N GLU A 10 -11.89 -2.08 7.83
CA GLU A 10 -11.71 -3.09 6.79
C GLU A 10 -10.24 -3.55 6.66
N ILE A 11 -9.30 -2.61 6.57
CA ILE A 11 -7.87 -2.91 6.54
C ILE A 11 -7.46 -3.68 7.80
N SER A 12 -7.93 -3.28 8.98
CA SER A 12 -7.65 -4.01 10.23
C SER A 12 -8.15 -5.45 10.16
N ALA A 13 -9.35 -5.68 9.64
CA ALA A 13 -9.92 -7.02 9.49
C ALA A 13 -9.19 -7.87 8.43
N ILE A 14 -8.70 -7.26 7.35
CA ILE A 14 -7.89 -7.94 6.32
C ILE A 14 -6.55 -8.35 6.92
N LEU A 15 -5.83 -7.42 7.57
CA LEU A 15 -4.52 -7.69 8.17
C LEU A 15 -4.59 -8.69 9.32
N ALA A 16 -5.64 -8.67 10.14
CA ALA A 16 -5.84 -9.66 11.20
C ALA A 16 -6.02 -11.09 10.68
N ARG A 17 -6.43 -11.26 9.41
CA ARG A 17 -6.56 -12.56 8.73
C ARG A 17 -5.34 -12.91 7.88
N ALA A 18 -4.42 -11.97 7.69
CA ALA A 18 -3.23 -12.18 6.88
C ALA A 18 -2.28 -13.17 7.56
N GLY A 19 -1.91 -14.24 6.85
CA GLY A 19 -0.92 -15.20 7.30
C GLY A 19 0.50 -14.79 6.93
N HIS A 20 1.48 -15.64 7.28
CA HIS A 20 2.86 -15.46 6.84
C HIS A 20 2.95 -15.41 5.30
N HIS A 21 3.80 -14.55 4.77
CA HIS A 21 3.94 -14.26 3.33
C HIS A 21 2.74 -13.63 2.63
N ALA A 22 1.70 -13.20 3.37
CA ALA A 22 0.66 -12.36 2.81
C ALA A 22 1.27 -11.04 2.28
N LYS A 23 0.69 -10.51 1.19
CA LYS A 23 1.18 -9.30 0.54
C LYS A 23 0.17 -8.17 0.67
N VAL A 24 0.69 -6.98 0.94
CA VAL A 24 -0.06 -5.73 0.87
C VAL A 24 0.53 -4.90 -0.26
N LEU A 25 -0.31 -4.51 -1.21
CA LEU A 25 0.06 -3.54 -2.24
C LEU A 25 -0.49 -2.18 -1.85
N ILE A 26 0.39 -1.21 -1.64
CA ILE A 26 0.03 0.20 -1.48
C ILE A 26 0.33 0.86 -2.82
N ALA A 27 -0.67 1.49 -3.42
CA ALA A 27 -0.55 2.10 -4.73
C ALA A 27 -1.17 3.50 -4.75
N ASP A 28 -0.69 4.33 -5.68
CA ASP A 28 -1.27 5.64 -5.96
C ASP A 28 -2.55 5.52 -6.81
N GLY A 29 -3.13 6.67 -7.16
CA GLY A 29 -4.32 6.72 -8.02
C GLY A 29 -4.08 6.36 -9.49
N ASN A 30 -2.84 6.17 -9.92
CA ASN A 30 -2.48 5.85 -11.31
C ASN A 30 -2.31 4.34 -11.52
N TYR A 31 -2.06 3.58 -10.47
CA TYR A 31 -1.97 2.12 -10.57
C TYR A 31 -3.34 1.51 -10.93
N PRO A 32 -3.42 0.59 -11.91
CA PRO A 32 -4.67 0.03 -12.43
C PRO A 32 -5.29 -1.04 -11.49
N ALA A 33 -5.45 -0.73 -10.20
CA ALA A 33 -5.80 -1.70 -9.16
C ALA A 33 -7.10 -2.46 -9.43
N SER A 34 -8.11 -1.81 -10.03
CA SER A 34 -9.42 -2.41 -10.30
C SER A 34 -9.41 -3.39 -11.46
N THR A 35 -8.51 -3.23 -12.43
CA THR A 35 -8.45 -4.06 -13.64
C THR A 35 -7.34 -5.11 -13.61
N THR A 36 -6.38 -4.99 -12.68
CA THR A 36 -5.30 -5.97 -12.46
C THR A 36 -5.47 -6.80 -11.19
N LEU A 37 -6.64 -6.71 -10.53
CA LEU A 37 -6.90 -7.39 -9.27
C LEU A 37 -6.86 -8.91 -9.41
N GLY A 38 -6.04 -9.57 -8.59
CA GLY A 38 -6.02 -11.04 -8.51
C GLY A 38 -7.24 -11.60 -7.77
N PRO A 39 -7.60 -12.89 -7.98
CA PRO A 39 -8.81 -13.50 -7.43
C PRO A 39 -8.84 -13.57 -5.89
N ASN A 40 -7.69 -13.48 -5.23
CA ASN A 40 -7.54 -13.53 -3.77
C ASN A 40 -7.20 -12.16 -3.15
N ALA A 41 -7.30 -11.07 -3.94
CA ALA A 41 -7.00 -9.74 -3.47
C ALA A 41 -8.29 -8.98 -3.09
N THR A 42 -8.19 -8.16 -2.05
CA THR A 42 -9.25 -7.22 -1.67
C THR A 42 -8.78 -5.82 -1.96
N LEU A 43 -9.54 -5.07 -2.77
CA LEU A 43 -9.26 -3.68 -3.09
C LEU A 43 -9.92 -2.75 -2.06
N VAL A 44 -9.13 -1.89 -1.42
CA VAL A 44 -9.61 -0.84 -0.52
C VAL A 44 -9.17 0.51 -1.07
N SER A 45 -10.12 1.34 -1.53
CA SER A 45 -9.85 2.71 -2.00
C SER A 45 -9.90 3.70 -0.85
N LEU A 46 -8.78 4.39 -0.58
CA LEU A 46 -8.67 5.40 0.49
C LEU A 46 -8.58 6.85 -0.01
N ASN A 47 -8.38 7.04 -1.32
CA ASN A 47 -8.11 8.34 -1.91
C ASN A 47 -9.36 9.22 -1.94
N LEU A 48 -9.26 10.45 -1.43
CA LEU A 48 -10.32 11.46 -1.49
C LEU A 48 -9.96 12.58 -2.49
N ALA A 49 -8.76 13.13 -2.38
CA ALA A 49 -8.23 14.17 -3.25
C ALA A 49 -6.68 14.07 -3.29
N PRO A 50 -6.01 14.71 -4.28
CA PRO A 50 -4.55 14.70 -4.37
C PRO A 50 -3.88 15.16 -3.07
N GLY A 51 -2.85 14.43 -2.64
CA GLY A 51 -2.09 14.72 -1.41
C GLY A 51 -2.79 14.30 -0.11
N ILE A 52 -4.03 13.79 -0.16
CA ILE A 52 -4.75 13.27 1.01
C ILE A 52 -4.61 11.74 1.05
N VAL A 53 -4.10 11.24 2.18
CA VAL A 53 -3.72 9.82 2.37
C VAL A 53 -2.66 9.40 1.34
N THR A 54 -1.44 9.91 1.49
CA THR A 54 -0.32 9.53 0.63
C THR A 54 0.10 8.08 0.87
N VAL A 55 0.73 7.44 -0.13
CA VAL A 55 1.27 6.07 0.00
C VAL A 55 2.20 5.94 1.21
N SER A 56 3.01 6.95 1.49
CA SER A 56 3.91 6.99 2.65
C SER A 56 3.16 7.05 3.98
N GLN A 57 2.07 7.82 4.07
CA GLN A 57 1.22 7.87 5.26
C GLN A 57 0.54 6.52 5.53
N VAL A 58 0.12 5.82 4.47
CA VAL A 58 -0.43 4.46 4.58
C VAL A 58 0.65 3.52 5.09
N LEU A 59 1.83 3.49 4.46
CA LEU A 59 2.94 2.62 4.86
C LEU A 59 3.33 2.84 6.32
N GLU A 60 3.56 4.09 6.72
CA GLU A 60 3.90 4.46 8.11
C GLU A 60 2.85 3.96 9.10
N THR A 61 1.56 4.06 8.73
CA THR A 61 0.45 3.59 9.58
C THR A 61 0.40 2.07 9.67
N LEU A 62 0.61 1.35 8.56
CA LEU A 62 0.63 -0.12 8.55
C LEU A 62 1.80 -0.68 9.35
N LEU A 63 2.98 -0.05 9.30
CA LEU A 63 4.15 -0.44 10.10
C LEU A 63 3.90 -0.38 11.61
N THR A 64 2.90 0.38 12.07
CA THR A 64 2.50 0.37 13.48
C THR A 64 1.65 -0.83 13.88
N ALA A 65 1.02 -1.51 12.91
CA ALA A 65 0.01 -2.54 13.13
C ALA A 65 0.50 -3.97 12.83
N ILE A 66 1.47 -4.13 11.92
CA ILE A 66 1.97 -5.43 11.49
C ILE A 66 3.50 -5.46 11.40
N PRO A 67 4.15 -6.61 11.66
CA PRO A 67 5.53 -6.83 11.24
C PRO A 67 5.59 -6.95 9.71
N VAL A 68 6.71 -6.53 9.12
CA VAL A 68 6.97 -6.61 7.68
C VAL A 68 8.30 -7.30 7.44
N ASP A 69 8.27 -8.38 6.67
CA ASP A 69 9.47 -9.19 6.37
C ASP A 69 10.31 -8.56 5.24
N GLU A 70 9.65 -7.99 4.23
CA GLU A 70 10.29 -7.44 3.04
C GLU A 70 9.45 -6.31 2.43
N VAL A 71 10.11 -5.32 1.82
CA VAL A 71 9.48 -4.22 1.08
C VAL A 71 10.02 -4.23 -0.34
N ASN A 72 9.11 -4.16 -1.31
CA ASN A 72 9.42 -4.03 -2.73
C ASN A 72 8.80 -2.74 -3.24
N THR A 73 9.54 -1.98 -4.04
CA THR A 73 9.05 -0.78 -4.71
C THR A 73 8.99 -1.02 -6.22
N MET A 74 8.09 -0.30 -6.90
CA MET A 74 8.19 -0.18 -8.35
C MET A 74 9.46 0.62 -8.65
N GLY A 75 10.46 -0.04 -9.24
CA GLY A 75 11.61 0.65 -9.81
C GLY A 75 11.19 1.45 -11.04
N ILE A 76 11.89 2.55 -11.30
CA ILE A 76 11.79 3.27 -12.56
C ILE A 76 12.70 2.55 -13.57
N PRO A 77 12.19 2.07 -14.72
CA PRO A 77 13.04 1.49 -15.76
C PRO A 77 14.16 2.45 -16.16
N THR A 78 15.36 1.94 -16.47
CA THR A 78 16.52 2.79 -16.78
C THR A 78 16.32 3.66 -18.03
N ASP A 79 15.40 3.28 -18.90
CA ASP A 79 15.01 3.97 -20.13
C ASP A 79 13.78 4.88 -19.96
N ASP A 80 13.19 4.95 -18.76
CA ASP A 80 12.07 5.85 -18.48
C ASP A 80 12.55 7.32 -18.39
N PRO A 81 11.82 8.29 -18.99
CA PRO A 81 12.19 9.71 -18.95
C PRO A 81 12.37 10.30 -17.55
N TYR A 82 11.76 9.71 -16.52
CA TYR A 82 11.87 10.15 -15.13
C TYR A 82 13.00 9.45 -14.35
N ALA A 83 13.66 8.44 -14.93
CA ALA A 83 14.73 7.68 -14.26
C ALA A 83 15.91 8.55 -13.78
N GLN A 84 16.17 9.65 -14.49
CA GLN A 84 17.26 10.58 -14.17
C GLN A 84 16.88 11.66 -13.14
N GLN A 85 15.60 11.75 -12.78
CA GLN A 85 15.10 12.77 -11.85
C GLN A 85 15.20 12.32 -10.38
N GLY A 86 15.69 11.10 -10.15
CA GLY A 86 15.78 10.47 -8.84
C GLY A 86 14.49 9.75 -8.44
N ASP A 87 14.49 9.15 -7.26
CA ASP A 87 13.24 8.68 -6.65
C ASP A 87 12.31 9.89 -6.43
N PRO A 88 11.02 9.81 -6.80
CA PRO A 88 10.05 10.87 -6.54
C PRO A 88 9.88 11.21 -5.06
#